data_AF-A0A3G6MKI3-F1
#
_entry.id   AF-A0A3G6MKI3-F1
#
_cell.length_a   1.000
_cell.length_b   1.000
_cell.length_c   1.000
_cell.angle_alpha   90.00
_cell.angle_beta   90.00
_cell.angle_gamma   90.00
#
_symmetry.space_group_name_H-M   'P 1'
#
loop_
_entity.id
_entity.type
_entity.pdbx_description
1 polymer ?
#
loop_
_entity_poly.entity_id
_entity_poly.type
_entity_poly.pdbx_seq_one_letter_code
_entity_poly.pdbx_strand_id
1 'polypeptide(L)'
;MFFKNSRYQDNYFELKGDCALLSVEQFGKLSSDSILSFKQIGFDDLHLIISRDKSLPPKPLQHKLMPTQLISSVKLPFSIDTISLKNNTVVYKEFEVKTKAWSEIPFSALNGNIVNVSNHINRRDSNLEGKLFTADIKRFSYRESYVDTLAGFSADVNFSAIDLRDFSNMSRTGYNLWICR
;
A
#
# COMPACT_ATOMS: atom_id res chain seq x y z
N MET A 1 2.65 -20.92 -6.85
CA MET A 1 2.53 -19.82 -7.82
C MET A 1 1.07 -19.35 -7.85
N PHE A 2 0.80 -18.15 -7.33
CA PHE A 2 -0.54 -17.66 -6.97
C PHE A 2 -1.47 -17.33 -8.16
N PHE A 3 -0.93 -17.23 -9.37
CA PHE A 3 -1.66 -16.84 -10.58
C PHE A 3 -2.42 -17.97 -11.27
N LYS A 4 -2.24 -19.23 -10.84
CA LYS A 4 -2.67 -20.43 -11.59
C LYS A 4 -4.18 -20.50 -11.89
N ASN A 5 -5.01 -19.77 -11.14
CA ASN A 5 -6.47 -19.79 -11.28
C ASN A 5 -7.09 -18.42 -11.65
N SER A 6 -6.30 -17.40 -11.96
CA SER A 6 -6.85 -16.09 -12.28
C SER A 6 -7.21 -15.95 -13.75
N ARG A 7 -8.41 -15.41 -14.02
CA ARG A 7 -8.88 -15.15 -15.38
C ARG A 7 -8.40 -13.81 -15.94
N TYR A 8 -8.03 -12.89 -15.06
CA TYR A 8 -7.64 -11.53 -15.42
C TYR A 8 -6.45 -11.05 -14.60
N GLN A 9 -5.78 -10.01 -15.07
CA GLN A 9 -4.73 -9.33 -14.32
C GLN A 9 -5.29 -8.81 -12.98
N ASP A 10 -4.62 -9.15 -11.88
CA ASP A 10 -4.90 -8.64 -10.55
C ASP A 10 -3.61 -8.39 -9.77
N ASN A 11 -3.73 -7.64 -8.67
CA ASN A 11 -2.63 -7.45 -7.73
C ASN A 11 -2.73 -8.49 -6.62
N TYR A 12 -1.65 -9.23 -6.42
CA TYR A 12 -1.50 -10.18 -5.32
C TYR A 12 -0.63 -9.55 -4.24
N PHE A 13 -1.17 -9.50 -3.04
CA PHE A 13 -0.50 -8.93 -1.88
C PHE A 13 -0.05 -10.07 -0.98
N GLU A 14 1.24 -10.15 -0.70
CA GLU A 14 1.84 -11.07 0.26
C GLU A 14 2.46 -10.22 1.38
N LEU A 15 2.00 -10.46 2.60
CA LEU A 15 2.46 -9.78 3.79
C LEU A 15 3.33 -10.73 4.60
N LYS A 16 4.57 -10.32 4.89
CA LYS A 16 5.51 -11.02 5.78
C LYS A 16 5.95 -10.08 6.88
N GLY A 17 6.13 -10.61 8.08
CA GLY A 17 6.62 -9.84 9.21
C GLY A 17 6.35 -10.56 10.51
N ASP A 18 7.16 -10.23 11.52
CA ASP A 18 7.15 -10.93 12.80
C ASP A 18 6.22 -10.25 13.83
N CYS A 19 5.99 -8.94 13.72
CA CYS A 19 5.24 -8.17 14.73
C CYS A 19 4.45 -7.01 14.13
N ALA A 20 3.19 -6.85 14.59
CA ALA A 20 2.42 -5.61 14.47
C ALA A 20 2.14 -5.10 15.90
N LEU A 21 2.49 -3.85 16.19
CA LEU A 21 2.22 -3.25 17.50
C LEU A 21 0.87 -2.52 17.45
N LEU A 22 -0.08 -2.99 18.24
CA LEU A 22 -1.41 -2.38 18.34
C LEU A 22 -1.50 -1.59 19.65
N SER A 23 -1.67 -0.27 19.55
CA SER A 23 -1.93 0.60 20.69
C SER A 23 -3.40 1.04 20.66
N VAL A 24 -4.21 0.38 21.50
CA VAL A 24 -5.65 0.64 21.62
C VAL A 24 -5.88 1.69 22.72
N GLU A 25 -6.62 2.77 22.42
CA GLU A 25 -6.95 3.80 23.41
C GLU A 25 -8.30 3.55 24.09
N GLN A 26 -9.28 2.98 23.38
CA GLN A 26 -10.56 2.55 23.95
C GLN A 26 -11.19 1.42 23.12
N PHE A 27 -11.61 0.34 23.79
CA PHE A 27 -12.72 -0.46 23.29
C PHE A 27 -14.00 0.26 23.72
N GLY A 28 -14.71 0.90 22.78
CA GLY A 28 -16.09 1.31 23.03
C GLY A 28 -16.90 0.10 23.50
N LYS A 29 -17.84 0.30 24.43
CA LYS A 29 -18.74 -0.77 24.91
C LYS A 29 -19.27 -1.53 23.70
N LEU A 30 -19.11 -2.85 23.72
CA LEU A 30 -19.56 -3.80 22.69
C LEU A 30 -21.11 -3.84 22.64
N SER A 31 -21.74 -2.76 22.20
CA SER A 31 -23.15 -2.71 21.78
C SER A 31 -23.24 -2.75 20.25
N SER A 32 -24.44 -2.92 19.71
CA SER A 32 -24.68 -3.09 18.26
C SER A 32 -24.13 -1.96 17.36
N ASP A 33 -23.74 -0.82 17.93
CA ASP A 33 -23.18 0.37 17.27
C ASP A 33 -21.66 0.58 17.57
N SER A 34 -20.93 -0.48 17.90
CA SER A 34 -19.52 -0.37 18.31
C SER A 34 -18.59 -0.07 17.14
N ILE A 35 -17.93 1.08 17.19
CA ILE A 35 -16.83 1.43 16.29
C ILE A 35 -15.52 0.97 16.93
N LEU A 36 -14.71 0.22 16.18
CA LEU A 36 -13.36 -0.12 16.62
C LEU A 36 -12.44 1.09 16.48
N SER A 37 -12.02 1.65 17.61
CA SER A 37 -11.22 2.89 17.63
C SER A 37 -9.80 2.60 18.11
N PHE A 38 -8.83 2.94 17.28
CA PHE A 38 -7.41 2.80 17.57
C PHE A 38 -6.75 4.16 17.51
N LYS A 39 -5.98 4.50 18.54
CA LYS A 39 -5.14 5.69 18.49
C LYS A 39 -3.97 5.46 17.54
N GLN A 40 -3.34 4.30 17.66
CA GLN A 40 -2.15 4.02 16.88
C GLN A 40 -2.00 2.55 16.52
N ILE A 41 -1.66 2.30 15.26
CA ILE A 41 -1.18 1.01 14.77
C ILE A 41 0.26 1.21 14.27
N GLY A 42 1.18 0.41 14.79
CA GLY A 42 2.59 0.42 14.42
C GLY A 42 2.98 -0.79 13.61
N PHE A 43 3.63 -0.57 12.47
CA PHE A 43 4.31 -1.60 11.70
C PHE A 43 5.81 -1.32 11.71
N ASP A 44 6.57 -2.26 12.28
CA ASP A 44 8.03 -2.25 12.31
C ASP A 44 8.54 -3.48 11.54
N ASP A 45 9.45 -3.25 10.60
CA ASP A 45 10.07 -4.30 9.77
C ASP A 45 9.06 -5.24 9.08
N LEU A 46 7.98 -4.67 8.57
CA LEU A 46 6.98 -5.37 7.76
C LEU A 46 7.41 -5.38 6.29
N HIS A 47 7.24 -6.54 5.65
CA HIS A 47 7.60 -6.82 4.26
C HIS A 47 6.35 -7.09 3.44
N LEU A 48 5.95 -6.10 2.63
CA LEU A 48 4.83 -6.22 1.70
C LEU A 48 5.34 -6.49 0.30
N ILE A 49 4.90 -7.58 -0.32
CA ILE A 49 5.19 -7.91 -1.71
C ILE A 49 3.90 -7.78 -2.50
N ILE A 50 3.92 -6.95 -3.54
CA ILE A 50 2.81 -6.74 -4.45
C ILE A 50 3.22 -7.31 -5.81
N SER A 51 2.53 -8.34 -6.27
CA SER A 51 2.86 -9.01 -7.54
C SER A 51 1.74 -8.86 -8.56
N ARG A 52 2.12 -8.56 -9.81
CA ARG A 52 1.21 -8.48 -10.95
C ARG A 52 1.76 -9.29 -12.13
N ASP A 53 0.88 -10.04 -12.79
CA ASP A 53 1.21 -10.80 -14.00
C ASP A 53 0.51 -10.21 -15.22
N LYS A 54 1.29 -9.62 -16.15
CA LYS A 54 0.75 -9.03 -17.40
C LYS A 54 0.44 -10.06 -18.49
N SER A 55 0.73 -11.34 -18.29
CA SER A 55 0.39 -12.40 -19.26
C SER A 55 -1.11 -12.68 -19.33
N LEU A 56 -1.84 -12.37 -18.26
CA LEU A 56 -3.29 -12.49 -18.20
C LEU A 56 -3.97 -11.33 -18.95
N PRO A 57 -5.18 -11.52 -19.49
CA PRO A 57 -5.91 -10.41 -20.10
C PRO A 57 -6.27 -9.35 -19.03
N PRO A 58 -6.23 -8.05 -19.37
CA PRO A 58 -6.65 -7.00 -18.44
C PRO A 58 -8.12 -7.20 -18.06
N LYS A 59 -8.47 -6.87 -16.81
CA LYS A 59 -9.88 -6.82 -16.41
C LYS A 59 -10.61 -5.80 -17.30
N PRO A 60 -11.84 -6.09 -17.75
CA PRO A 60 -12.67 -5.09 -18.41
C PRO A 60 -12.81 -3.87 -17.51
N LEU A 61 -12.93 -2.67 -18.10
CA LEU A 61 -12.93 -1.35 -17.45
C LEU A 61 -13.67 -1.35 -16.10
N GLN A 62 -12.92 -1.62 -15.04
CA GLN A 62 -13.36 -1.43 -13.66
C GLN A 62 -12.62 -0.20 -13.16
N HIS A 63 -13.37 0.76 -12.66
CA HIS A 63 -12.81 1.92 -11.99
C HIS A 63 -11.98 1.45 -10.81
N LYS A 64 -10.68 1.75 -10.80
CA LYS A 64 -9.81 1.42 -9.68
C LYS A 64 -10.21 2.33 -8.52
N LEU A 65 -10.61 1.73 -7.41
CA LEU A 65 -10.99 2.48 -6.22
C LEU A 65 -9.78 3.23 -5.65
N MET A 66 -10.02 4.47 -5.27
CA MET A 66 -9.06 5.30 -4.55
C MET A 66 -8.92 4.82 -3.10
N PRO A 67 -7.82 5.15 -2.39
CA PRO A 67 -7.61 4.73 -1.00
C PRO A 67 -8.81 4.97 -0.07
N THR A 68 -9.42 6.16 -0.07
CA THR A 68 -10.60 6.42 0.77
C THR A 68 -11.79 5.52 0.41
N GLN A 69 -11.97 5.22 -0.87
CA GLN A 69 -13.04 4.34 -1.36
C GLN A 69 -12.79 2.88 -0.97
N LEU A 70 -11.53 2.43 -1.03
CA LEU A 70 -11.13 1.10 -0.55
C LEU A 70 -11.37 0.98 0.96
N ILE A 71 -10.95 1.97 1.73
CA ILE A 71 -11.17 2.03 3.19
C ILE A 71 -12.68 1.98 3.50
N SER A 72 -13.47 2.80 2.80
CA SER A 72 -14.93 2.87 2.97
C SER A 72 -15.66 1.58 2.59
N SER A 73 -15.04 0.69 1.80
CA SER A 73 -15.63 -0.60 1.41
C SER A 73 -15.58 -1.67 2.52
N VAL A 74 -14.78 -1.45 3.58
CA VAL A 74 -14.71 -2.35 4.73
C VAL A 74 -16.03 -2.27 5.50
N LYS A 75 -16.66 -3.42 5.76
CA LYS A 75 -17.99 -3.47 6.40
C LYS A 75 -17.98 -3.18 7.91
N LEU A 76 -16.89 -3.52 8.58
CA LEU A 76 -16.75 -3.35 10.02
C LEU A 76 -16.39 -1.89 10.32
N PRO A 77 -17.18 -1.12 11.09
CA PRO A 77 -16.85 0.27 11.40
C PRO A 77 -15.58 0.38 12.24
N PHE A 78 -14.64 1.21 11.79
CA PHE A 78 -13.39 1.48 12.48
C PHE A 78 -12.91 2.92 12.29
N SER A 79 -12.08 3.37 13.22
CA SER A 79 -11.30 4.60 13.13
C SER A 79 -9.90 4.36 13.67
N ILE A 80 -8.89 4.82 12.93
CA ILE A 80 -7.48 4.77 13.33
C ILE A 80 -6.90 6.17 13.19
N ASP A 81 -6.45 6.76 14.29
CA ASP A 81 -5.90 8.12 14.23
C ASP A 81 -4.56 8.14 13.51
N THR A 82 -3.69 7.16 13.77
CA THR A 82 -2.37 7.07 13.14
C THR A 82 -1.92 5.63 12.87
N ILE A 83 -1.46 5.37 11.66
CA ILE A 83 -0.66 4.21 11.29
C ILE A 83 0.79 4.68 11.16
N SER A 84 1.67 4.23 12.05
CA SER A 84 3.10 4.55 12.02
C SER A 84 3.88 3.41 11.37
N LEU A 85 4.73 3.77 10.41
CA LEU A 85 5.58 2.88 9.64
C LEU A 85 7.03 3.13 10.03
N LYS A 86 7.74 2.08 10.44
CA LYS A 86 9.16 2.12 10.76
C LYS A 86 9.90 1.01 10.04
N ASN A 87 10.92 1.38 9.28
CA ASN A 87 11.82 0.47 8.58
C ASN A 87 11.11 -0.64 7.76
N ASN A 88 9.94 -0.34 7.19
CA ASN A 88 9.19 -1.32 6.43
C ASN A 88 9.77 -1.47 5.00
N THR A 89 9.44 -2.56 4.33
CA THR A 89 9.82 -2.80 2.94
C THR A 89 8.59 -3.10 2.10
N VAL A 90 8.47 -2.43 0.95
CA VAL A 90 7.46 -2.73 -0.06
C VAL A 90 8.16 -3.13 -1.35
N VAL A 91 7.86 -4.31 -1.90
CA VAL A 91 8.42 -4.77 -3.17
C VAL A 91 7.32 -4.88 -4.19
N TYR A 92 7.38 -4.08 -5.26
CA TYR A 92 6.51 -4.25 -6.41
C TYR A 92 7.15 -5.19 -7.43
N LYS A 93 6.47 -6.28 -7.77
CA LYS A 93 6.90 -7.28 -8.75
C LYS A 93 5.94 -7.28 -9.93
N GLU A 94 6.50 -7.23 -11.13
CA GLU A 94 5.70 -7.27 -12.35
C GLU A 94 6.31 -8.24 -13.36
N PHE A 95 5.50 -9.19 -13.83
CA PHE A 95 5.87 -10.04 -14.96
C PHE A 95 5.53 -9.34 -16.26
N GLU A 96 6.51 -9.18 -17.15
CA GLU A 96 6.35 -8.51 -18.43
C GLU A 96 6.36 -9.54 -19.58
N VAL A 97 5.35 -9.46 -20.46
CA VAL A 97 5.16 -10.45 -21.54
C VAL A 97 6.25 -10.32 -22.60
N LYS A 98 6.71 -9.09 -22.86
CA LYS A 98 7.74 -8.81 -23.87
C LYS A 98 9.10 -9.40 -23.51
N THR A 99 9.50 -9.29 -22.25
CA THR A 99 10.80 -9.77 -21.75
C THR A 99 10.74 -11.17 -21.18
N LYS A 100 9.53 -11.70 -20.93
CA LYS A 100 9.26 -12.97 -20.26
C LYS A 100 9.96 -13.08 -18.89
N ALA A 101 10.08 -11.96 -18.19
CA ALA A 101 10.81 -11.85 -16.94
C ALA A 101 10.02 -11.07 -15.89
N TRP A 102 10.30 -11.39 -14.63
CA TRP A 102 9.86 -10.58 -13.49
C TRP A 102 10.80 -9.39 -13.33
N SER A 103 10.22 -8.21 -13.13
CA SER A 103 10.91 -6.99 -12.73
C SER A 103 10.50 -6.66 -11.31
N GLU A 104 11.44 -6.25 -10.47
CA GLU A 104 11.20 -5.93 -9.06
C GLU A 104 11.66 -4.51 -8.75
N ILE A 105 10.81 -3.74 -8.08
CA ILE A 105 11.09 -2.39 -7.61
C ILE A 105 10.95 -2.40 -6.08
N PRO A 106 12.06 -2.53 -5.34
CA PRO A 106 12.05 -2.49 -3.89
C PRO A 106 12.01 -1.05 -3.37
N PHE A 107 11.16 -0.81 -2.38
CA PHE A 107 11.12 0.40 -1.56
C PHE A 107 11.46 -0.02 -0.12
N SER A 108 12.74 0.07 0.23
CA SER A 108 13.25 -0.34 1.53
C SER A 108 13.37 0.85 2.49
N ALA A 109 13.46 0.55 3.79
CA ALA A 109 13.55 1.55 4.85
C ALA A 109 12.40 2.57 4.76
N LEU A 110 11.19 2.09 4.48
CA LEU A 110 9.97 2.88 4.43
C LEU A 110 9.57 3.29 5.83
N ASN A 111 9.58 4.60 6.05
CA ASN A 111 9.19 5.23 7.29
C ASN A 111 8.10 6.26 7.00
N GLY A 112 7.24 6.53 7.97
CA GLY A 112 6.21 7.55 7.80
C GLY A 112 4.97 7.32 8.65
N ASN A 113 3.98 8.18 8.45
CA ASN A 113 2.70 8.12 9.13
C ASN A 113 1.56 8.25 8.14
N ILE A 114 0.48 7.51 8.37
CA ILE A 114 -0.82 7.69 7.72
C ILE A 114 -1.80 8.05 8.82
N VAL A 115 -2.53 9.15 8.69
CA VAL A 115 -3.44 9.65 9.73
C VAL A 115 -4.87 9.71 9.22
N ASN A 116 -5.81 9.68 10.18
CA ASN A 116 -7.25 9.76 9.95
C ASN A 116 -7.78 8.63 9.05
N VAL A 117 -7.36 7.39 9.32
CA VAL A 117 -7.81 6.22 8.54
C VAL A 117 -9.11 5.70 9.14
N SER A 118 -10.24 5.99 8.49
CA SER A 118 -11.56 5.60 8.99
C SER A 118 -12.51 5.27 7.85
N ASN A 119 -13.43 4.32 8.08
CA ASN A 119 -14.59 4.08 7.21
C ASN A 119 -15.90 4.60 7.84
N HIS A 120 -15.80 5.25 9.01
CA HIS A 120 -16.91 5.88 9.71
C HIS A 120 -16.63 7.39 9.83
N ILE A 121 -17.04 8.14 8.81
CA ILE A 121 -16.68 9.55 8.67
C ILE A 121 -17.61 10.41 9.53
N ASN A 122 -17.05 11.04 10.56
CA ASN A 122 -17.67 12.17 11.25
C ASN A 122 -17.09 13.46 10.66
N ARG A 123 -17.94 14.46 10.37
CA ARG A 123 -17.61 15.71 9.63
C ARG A 123 -16.40 16.53 10.10
N ARG A 124 -15.75 16.19 11.22
CA ARG A 124 -14.61 16.94 11.78
C ARG A 124 -13.26 16.59 11.15
N ASP A 125 -13.05 15.35 10.70
CA ASP A 125 -11.78 14.92 10.08
C ASP A 125 -12.05 14.16 8.78
N SER A 126 -12.32 14.91 7.71
CA SER A 126 -12.81 14.35 6.45
C SER A 126 -11.71 13.96 5.46
N ASN A 127 -10.43 13.98 5.84
CA ASN A 127 -9.33 13.69 4.92
C ASN A 127 -8.43 12.59 5.44
N LEU A 128 -8.10 11.64 4.57
CA LEU A 128 -6.99 10.72 4.73
C LEU A 128 -5.70 11.45 4.37
N GLU A 129 -4.67 11.36 5.22
CA GLU A 129 -3.36 11.94 4.93
C GLU A 129 -2.24 10.93 5.14
N GLY A 130 -1.26 10.89 4.23
CA GLY A 130 -0.10 10.01 4.32
C GLY A 130 1.19 10.78 4.06
N LYS A 131 2.19 10.60 4.91
CA LYS A 131 3.54 11.13 4.73
C LYS A 131 4.55 10.00 4.85
N LEU A 132 5.24 9.69 3.77
CA LEU A 132 6.17 8.57 3.66
C LEU A 132 7.54 9.04 3.17
N PHE A 133 8.58 8.30 3.52
CA PHE A 133 9.94 8.54 3.04
C PHE A 133 10.77 7.26 3.08
N THR A 134 11.74 7.19 2.18
CA THR A 134 12.76 6.12 2.04
C THR A 134 14.11 6.79 1.71
N ALA A 135 15.17 6.00 1.49
CA ALA A 135 16.43 6.53 0.95
C ALA A 135 16.24 7.15 -0.46
N ASP A 136 15.38 6.55 -1.28
CA ASP A 136 15.12 6.97 -2.67
C ASP A 136 14.03 8.05 -2.77
N ILE A 137 13.15 8.14 -1.76
CA ILE A 137 12.04 9.09 -1.69
C ILE A 137 12.24 9.96 -0.45
N LYS A 138 12.75 11.17 -0.64
CA LYS A 138 12.92 12.15 0.45
C LYS A 138 11.60 12.51 1.11
N ARG A 139 10.53 12.62 0.32
CA ARG A 139 9.19 12.92 0.82
C ARG A 139 8.13 12.48 -0.18
N PHE A 140 7.16 11.70 0.29
CA PHE A 140 5.89 11.47 -0.35
C PHE A 140 4.79 12.00 0.56
N SER A 141 3.92 12.86 0.05
CA SER A 141 2.76 13.37 0.77
C SER A 141 1.51 13.08 -0.05
N TYR A 142 0.47 12.55 0.61
CA TYR A 142 -0.81 12.22 0.01
C TYR A 142 -1.93 12.79 0.85
N ARG A 143 -2.96 13.34 0.20
CA ARG A 143 -4.20 13.79 0.86
C ARG A 143 -5.38 13.45 -0.04
N GLU A 144 -6.41 12.86 0.54
CA GLU A 144 -7.65 12.53 -0.17
C GLU A 144 -8.86 12.79 0.74
N SER A 145 -9.91 13.40 0.18
CA SER A 145 -11.14 13.66 0.91
C SER A 145 -12.06 12.44 0.90
N TYR A 146 -12.59 12.10 2.06
CA TYR A 146 -13.60 11.07 2.24
C TYR A 146 -15.00 11.49 1.78
N VAL A 147 -15.27 12.79 1.73
CA VAL A 147 -16.62 13.35 1.46
C VAL A 147 -16.77 13.91 0.05
N ASP A 148 -15.67 14.00 -0.69
CA ASP A 148 -15.69 14.50 -2.06
C ASP A 148 -16.18 13.39 -3.00
N THR A 149 -17.34 13.62 -3.62
CA THR A 149 -17.94 12.69 -4.58
C THR A 149 -17.16 12.61 -5.89
N LEU A 150 -16.29 13.59 -6.17
CA LEU A 150 -15.41 13.60 -7.33
C LEU A 150 -14.05 12.91 -7.06
N ALA A 151 -13.83 12.40 -5.84
CA ALA A 151 -12.60 11.73 -5.43
C ALA A 151 -11.33 12.57 -5.66
N GLY A 152 -11.40 13.88 -5.37
CA GLY A 152 -10.26 14.77 -5.42
C GLY A 152 -9.15 14.37 -4.44
N PHE A 153 -7.90 14.36 -4.93
CA PHE A 153 -6.73 14.05 -4.13
C PHE A 153 -5.54 14.94 -4.53
N SER A 154 -4.59 15.10 -3.62
CA SER A 154 -3.27 15.67 -3.90
C SER A 154 -2.17 14.68 -3.55
N ALA A 155 -1.15 14.60 -4.40
CA ALA A 155 0.02 13.75 -4.20
C ALA A 155 1.28 14.51 -4.59
N ASP A 156 2.22 14.63 -3.66
CA ASP A 156 3.49 15.32 -3.84
C ASP A 156 4.64 14.33 -3.59
N VAL A 157 5.54 14.20 -4.56
CA VAL A 157 6.69 13.28 -4.45
C VAL A 157 7.98 14.04 -4.70
N ASN A 158 8.92 13.88 -3.77
CA ASN A 158 10.28 14.38 -3.86
C ASN A 158 11.24 13.19 -3.78
N PHE A 159 11.85 12.88 -4.91
CA PHE A 159 12.86 11.83 -5.03
C PHE A 159 14.23 12.35 -4.59
N SER A 160 15.06 11.45 -4.05
CA SER A 160 16.48 11.73 -3.93
C SER A 160 17.12 11.76 -5.33
N ALA A 161 18.40 12.15 -5.41
CA ALA A 161 19.10 12.09 -6.69
C ALA A 161 19.26 10.62 -7.08
N ILE A 162 18.50 10.19 -8.09
CA ILE A 162 18.55 8.82 -8.63
C ILE A 162 19.60 8.78 -9.74
N ASP A 163 20.55 7.85 -9.66
CA ASP A 163 21.40 7.52 -10.81
C ASP A 163 20.54 6.79 -11.86
N LEU A 164 20.40 7.40 -13.04
CA LEU A 164 19.60 6.86 -14.14
C LEU A 164 20.10 5.49 -14.61
N ARG A 165 21.36 5.15 -14.37
CA ARG A 165 21.91 3.82 -14.66
C ARG A 165 21.34 2.77 -13.73
N ASP A 166 21.24 3.07 -12.44
CA ASP A 166 20.65 2.18 -11.44
C ASP A 166 19.16 1.98 -11.69
N PHE A 167 18.43 3.04 -12.01
CA PHE A 167 17.02 2.94 -12.41
C PHE A 167 16.81 2.09 -13.68
N SER A 168 17.68 2.26 -14.68
CA SER A 168 17.63 1.45 -15.90
C SER A 168 17.93 -0.03 -15.64
N ASN A 169 18.79 -0.34 -14.67
CA ASN A 169 19.11 -1.71 -14.27
C ASN A 169 17.98 -2.34 -13.44
N MET A 170 17.31 -1.58 -12.55
CA MET A 170 16.14 -2.06 -11.80
C MET A 170 14.98 -2.48 -12.72
N SER A 171 14.78 -1.74 -13.83
CA SER A 171 13.78 -2.12 -14.86
C SER A 171 14.22 -3.28 -15.78
N ARG A 172 15.49 -3.72 -15.70
CA ARG A 172 16.08 -4.78 -16.55
C ARG A 172 16.43 -6.05 -15.79
N THR A 173 16.52 -6.01 -14.46
CA THR A 173 17.05 -7.12 -13.67
C THR A 173 15.96 -8.16 -13.41
N GLY A 174 15.79 -9.04 -14.40
CA GLY A 174 15.05 -10.31 -14.30
C GLY A 174 15.84 -11.53 -14.79
N TYR A 175 17.14 -11.37 -15.07
CA TYR A 175 18.02 -12.47 -15.47
C TYR A 175 18.84 -12.99 -14.29
N ASN A 176 18.19 -13.60 -13.30
CA ASN A 176 18.88 -14.49 -12.37
C ASN A 176 18.12 -15.82 -12.31
N LEU A 177 18.56 -16.73 -13.17
CA LEU A 177 18.15 -18.13 -13.21
C LEU A 177 18.79 -18.84 -12.00
N TRP A 178 18.07 -18.92 -10.89
CA TRP A 178 18.48 -19.79 -9.78
C TRP A 178 18.16 -21.24 -10.16
N ILE A 179 19.16 -21.95 -10.69
CA ILE A 179 19.15 -23.41 -10.72
C ILE A 179 19.62 -23.89 -9.35
N CYS A 180 18.70 -24.40 -8.54
CA CYS A 180 19.08 -25.20 -7.37
C CYS A 180 19.75 -26.49 -7.86
N ARG A 181 20.96 -26.77 -7.37
CA ARG A 181 21.50 -28.13 -7.30
C ARG A 181 21.09 -28.75 -5.98
#